data_AF-A0A843FZF1-F1
#
_entry.id   AF-A0A843FZF1-F1
#
_cell.length_a   1.000
_cell.length_b   1.000
_cell.length_c   1.000
_cell.angle_alpha   90.00
_cell.angle_beta   90.00
_cell.angle_gamma   90.00
#
_symmetry.space_group_name_H-M   'P 1'
#
loop_
_entity.id
_entity.type
_entity.pdbx_description
1 polymer ?
#
loop_
_entity_poly.entity_id
_entity_poly.type
_entity_poly.pdbx_seq_one_letter_code
_entity_poly.pdbx_strand_id
1 'polypeptide(L)'
;YELPVGTFGDFFVTDWGYRSVTAFHKPFRIYTAGHAVIKKLPNMGKKTGTNVFVKRPYKNAAEFEKVAGTQFYTEFLDFNR
;
A
#
# COMPACT_ATOMS: atom_id res chain seq x y z
N TYR A 1 -3.21 -8.13 6.63
CA TYR A 1 -4.35 -8.30 5.74
C TYR A 1 -4.17 -9.67 5.14
N GLU A 2 -5.05 -10.58 5.51
CA GLU A 2 -5.06 -11.95 5.02
C GLU A 2 -6.21 -12.07 4.04
N LEU A 3 -5.96 -12.76 2.93
CA LEU A 3 -6.95 -13.02 1.92
C LEU A 3 -7.48 -14.45 2.10
N PRO A 4 -8.78 -14.69 1.84
CA PRO A 4 -9.31 -16.05 1.80
C PRO A 4 -8.55 -16.90 0.78
N VAL A 5 -8.35 -18.19 1.11
CA VAL A 5 -7.77 -19.15 0.17
C VAL A 5 -8.68 -19.27 -1.06
N GLY A 6 -8.08 -19.31 -2.25
CA GLY A 6 -8.83 -19.34 -3.51
C GLY A 6 -9.26 -17.97 -4.03
N THR A 7 -8.80 -16.87 -3.43
CA THR A 7 -9.00 -15.54 -4.00
C THR A 7 -8.16 -15.38 -5.27
N PHE A 8 -8.82 -15.07 -6.40
CA PHE A 8 -8.18 -14.73 -7.66
C PHE A 8 -8.34 -13.23 -7.93
N GLY A 9 -7.31 -12.60 -8.48
CA GLY A 9 -7.30 -11.17 -8.77
C GLY A 9 -5.94 -10.68 -9.24
N ASP A 10 -5.86 -9.40 -9.54
CA ASP A 10 -4.60 -8.74 -9.89
C ASP A 10 -3.84 -8.37 -8.63
N PHE A 11 -2.60 -8.82 -8.53
CA PHE A 11 -1.72 -8.54 -7.40
C PHE A 11 -0.38 -8.00 -7.88
N PHE A 12 0.20 -7.09 -7.10
CA PHE A 12 1.60 -6.71 -7.25
C PHE A 12 2.41 -7.31 -6.10
N VAL A 13 3.48 -8.02 -6.45
CA VAL A 13 4.39 -8.65 -5.49
C VAL A 13 5.35 -7.60 -4.97
N THR A 14 5.47 -7.49 -3.65
CA THR A 14 6.33 -6.50 -2.99
C THR A 14 7.52 -7.12 -2.31
N ASP A 15 7.41 -8.39 -1.90
CA ASP A 15 8.48 -9.13 -1.26
C ASP A 15 8.27 -10.63 -1.46
N TRP A 16 9.33 -11.43 -1.34
CA TRP A 16 9.26 -12.87 -1.44
C TRP A 16 10.30 -13.53 -0.53
N GLY A 17 9.94 -14.68 0.01
CA GLY A 17 10.79 -15.49 0.89
C GLY A 17 10.83 -16.94 0.42
N TYR A 18 11.52 -17.78 1.19
CA TYR A 18 11.82 -19.18 0.83
C TYR A 18 10.59 -20.02 0.44
N ARG A 19 9.41 -19.75 1.05
CA ARG A 19 8.14 -20.46 0.77
C ARG A 19 6.93 -19.53 0.76
N SER A 20 7.13 -18.24 0.54
CA SER A 20 6.04 -17.26 0.63
C SER A 20 6.23 -16.09 -0.32
N VAL A 21 5.13 -15.57 -0.83
CA VAL A 21 5.10 -14.35 -1.65
C VAL A 21 4.22 -13.33 -0.92
N THR A 22 4.74 -12.13 -0.71
CA THR A 22 3.99 -11.00 -0.16
C THR A 22 3.51 -10.14 -1.32
N ALA A 23 2.21 -10.02 -1.46
CA ALA A 23 1.60 -9.25 -2.53
C ALA A 23 0.41 -8.44 -2.02
N PHE A 24 0.07 -7.39 -2.77
CA PHE A 24 -1.06 -6.50 -2.51
C PHE A 24 -1.98 -6.46 -3.72
N HIS A 25 -3.28 -6.29 -3.49
CA HIS A 25 -4.28 -6.23 -4.55
C HIS A 25 -4.10 -4.95 -5.38
N LYS A 26 -4.24 -5.04 -6.70
CA LYS A 26 -4.30 -3.91 -7.62
C LYS A 26 -5.77 -3.59 -7.95
N PRO A 27 -6.19 -2.30 -7.91
CA PRO A 27 -5.47 -1.19 -7.32
C PRO A 27 -5.57 -1.23 -5.78
N PHE A 28 -4.52 -0.79 -5.09
CA PHE A 28 -4.50 -0.80 -3.62
C PHE A 28 -5.32 0.37 -3.09
N ARG A 29 -6.44 0.05 -2.42
CA ARG A 29 -7.33 1.04 -1.81
C ARG A 29 -6.71 1.63 -0.56
N ILE A 30 -6.03 2.76 -0.72
CA ILE A 30 -5.31 3.37 0.38
C ILE A 30 -6.25 3.83 1.50
N TYR A 31 -7.41 4.42 1.19
CA TYR A 31 -8.31 5.00 2.19
C TYR A 31 -8.93 3.98 3.14
N THR A 32 -9.28 2.79 2.64
CA THR A 32 -9.91 1.73 3.44
C THR A 32 -8.88 0.84 4.15
N ALA A 33 -7.61 0.91 3.75
CA ALA A 33 -6.56 0.09 4.34
C ALA A 33 -6.27 0.52 5.78
N GLY A 34 -6.20 -0.43 6.71
CA GLY A 34 -5.83 -0.18 8.11
C GLY A 34 -4.36 0.17 8.31
N HIS A 35 -4.03 0.75 9.47
CA HIS A 35 -2.67 1.21 9.83
C HIS A 35 -1.57 0.15 9.61
N ALA A 36 -1.83 -1.09 10.03
CA ALA A 36 -0.87 -2.18 9.91
C ALA A 36 -0.60 -2.58 8.45
N VAL A 37 -1.57 -2.42 7.55
CA VAL A 37 -1.44 -2.76 6.13
C VAL A 37 -0.55 -1.75 5.42
N ILE A 38 -0.73 -0.46 5.74
CA ILE A 38 0.05 0.64 5.15
C ILE A 38 1.51 0.55 5.53
N LYS A 39 1.80 0.20 6.79
CA LYS A 39 3.17 -0.02 7.26
C LYS A 39 3.86 -1.20 6.59
N LYS A 40 3.10 -2.14 6.03
CA LYS A 40 3.65 -3.28 5.27
C LYS A 40 3.88 -2.94 3.80
N LEU A 41 3.42 -1.79 3.32
CA LEU A 41 3.73 -1.40 1.95
C LEU A 41 5.25 -1.24 1.79
N PRO A 42 5.78 -1.55 0.60
CA PRO A 42 7.21 -1.43 0.31
C PRO A 42 7.68 0.00 0.60
N ASN A 43 8.91 0.17 1.09
CA ASN A 43 9.48 1.50 1.43
C ASN A 43 8.71 2.32 2.50
N MET A 44 7.71 1.75 3.19
CA MET A 44 7.04 2.42 4.31
C MET A 44 7.70 2.11 5.65
N GLY A 45 8.58 3.01 6.09
CA GLY A 45 9.10 2.97 7.47
C GLY A 45 8.02 3.24 8.53
N LYS A 46 8.32 2.93 9.79
CA LYS A 46 7.37 3.08 10.93
C LYS A 46 6.80 4.51 11.06
N LYS A 47 7.64 5.52 10.86
CA LYS A 47 7.27 6.95 10.91
C LYS A 47 6.46 7.33 9.67
N THR A 48 6.94 6.97 8.49
CA THR A 48 6.30 7.26 7.19
C THR A 48 4.91 6.63 7.11
N GLY A 49 4.77 5.32 7.38
CA GLY A 49 3.48 4.63 7.35
C GLY A 49 2.46 5.20 8.35
N THR A 50 2.92 5.75 9.49
CA THR A 50 2.04 6.43 10.44
C THR A 50 1.60 7.80 9.91
N ASN A 51 2.53 8.60 9.38
CA ASN A 51 2.19 9.87 8.73
C ASN A 51 1.23 9.68 7.56
N VAL A 52 1.41 8.60 6.80
CA VAL A 52 0.56 8.22 5.66
C VAL A 52 -0.85 7.77 6.08
N PHE A 53 -1.00 7.27 7.30
CA PHE A 53 -2.32 6.96 7.84
C PHE A 53 -3.03 8.20 8.37
N VAL A 54 -2.28 9.09 9.05
CA VAL A 54 -2.84 10.28 9.69
C VAL A 54 -3.20 11.37 8.68
N LYS A 55 -2.39 11.58 7.63
CA LYS A 55 -2.60 12.66 6.65
C LYS A 55 -3.63 12.35 5.55
N ARG A 56 -4.39 11.27 5.70
CA ARG A 56 -5.48 10.94 4.78
C ARG A 56 -6.62 11.94 4.94
N PRO A 57 -7.39 12.23 3.89
CA PRO A 57 -7.27 11.74 2.51
C PRO A 57 -6.27 12.54 1.65
N TYR A 58 -5.71 11.89 0.63
CA TYR A 58 -4.89 12.49 -0.43
C TYR A 58 -5.76 12.83 -1.62
N LYS A 59 -5.52 13.94 -2.32
CA LYS A 59 -6.23 14.26 -3.56
C LYS A 59 -5.61 13.56 -4.76
N ASN A 60 -4.28 13.50 -4.82
CA ASN A 60 -3.53 13.00 -5.96
C ASN A 60 -2.27 12.23 -5.51
N ALA A 61 -1.70 11.44 -6.42
CA ALA A 61 -0.42 10.75 -6.26
C ALA A 61 0.70 11.68 -5.75
N ALA A 62 0.77 12.91 -6.26
CA ALA A 62 1.79 13.89 -5.85
C ALA A 62 1.70 14.32 -4.37
N GLU A 63 0.49 14.40 -3.79
CA GLU A 63 0.33 14.70 -2.36
C GLU A 63 0.75 13.51 -1.51
N PHE A 64 0.47 12.30 -1.98
CA PHE A 64 0.91 11.07 -1.34
C PHE A 64 2.44 10.95 -1.35
N GLU A 65 3.10 11.19 -2.48
CA GLU A 65 4.56 11.15 -2.61
C GLU A 65 5.26 12.14 -1.69
N LYS A 66 4.70 13.35 -1.48
CA LYS A 66 5.22 14.31 -0.49
C LYS A 66 5.23 13.78 0.94
N VAL A 67 4.32 12.86 1.27
CA VAL A 67 4.21 12.27 2.62
C VAL A 67 4.97 10.95 2.72
N ALA A 68 4.94 10.14 1.67
CA ALA A 68 5.60 8.83 1.59
C ALA A 68 7.12 8.95 1.37
N GLY A 69 7.59 10.02 0.72
CA GLY A 69 8.99 10.14 0.29
C GLY A 69 9.25 9.48 -1.07
N THR A 70 10.52 9.24 -1.40
CA THR A 70 10.98 8.82 -2.73
C THR A 70 10.35 7.51 -3.23
N GLN A 71 9.94 7.56 -4.50
CA GLN A 71 9.57 6.48 -5.42
C GLN A 71 8.73 5.36 -4.79
N PHE A 72 7.47 5.70 -4.54
CA PHE A 72 6.42 4.70 -4.43
C PHE A 72 5.93 4.32 -5.82
N TYR A 73 5.45 3.08 -5.98
CA TYR A 73 4.72 2.69 -7.18
C TYR A 73 3.31 3.31 -7.14
N THR A 74 3.22 4.62 -7.35
CA THR A 74 1.97 5.39 -7.36
C THR A 74 0.99 4.88 -8.42
N GLU A 75 1.50 4.20 -9.45
CA GLU A 75 0.76 3.48 -10.48
C GLU A 75 -0.16 2.35 -9.94
N PHE A 76 0.10 1.84 -8.72
CA PHE A 76 -0.67 0.76 -8.12
C PHE A 76 -1.64 1.23 -7.04
N LEU A 77 -1.66 2.53 -6.71
CA LEU A 77 -2.52 3.09 -5.68
C LEU A 77 -3.82 3.60 -6.29
N ASP A 78 -4.94 3.22 -5.67
CA ASP A 78 -6.22 3.85 -5.95
C ASP A 78 -6.40 5.09 -5.07
N PHE A 79 -6.50 6.25 -5.70
CA PHE A 79 -6.87 7.51 -5.07
C PHE A 79 -8.32 7.90 -5.36
N ASN A 80 -9.05 7.11 -6.17
CA ASN A 80 -10.49 7.30 -6.30
C ASN A 80 -11.19 6.80 -5.03
N ARG A 81 -12.20 7.55 -4.63
CA ARG A 81 -12.93 7.35 -3.39
C ARG A 81 -14.04 6.32 -3.54
#